data_AF-A0A8B8GCQ6-F1
#
_entry.id   AF-A0A8B8GCQ6-F1
#
_cell.length_a   1.000
_cell.length_b   1.000
_cell.length_c   1.000
_cell.angle_alpha   90.00
_cell.angle_beta   90.00
_cell.angle_gamma   90.00
#
_symmetry.space_group_name_H-M   'P 1'
#
loop_
_entity.id
_entity.type
_entity.pdbx_description
1 polymer ?
#
loop_
_entity_poly.entity_id
_entity_poly.type
_entity_poly.pdbx_seq_one_letter_code
_entity_poly.pdbx_strand_id
1 'polypeptide(L)'
;MDYFSIDTVIDSEESVHFPTEFLNSQTPSGMPPHKISLKVGVPIILLRNLNSPRLCNGTRLRVTSLTKNVIEAEILTGCAKGEKIFLPKIPLYPNDFPVKFRRV
;
A
#
# COMPACT_ATOMS: atom_id res chain seq x y z
N MET A 1 6.82 -13.14 -1.48
CA MET A 1 7.73 -12.06 -1.04
C MET A 1 6.99 -11.23 -0.05
N ASP A 2 7.62 -11.01 1.11
CA ASP A 2 7.06 -10.20 2.17
C ASP A 2 7.53 -8.75 1.99
N TYR A 3 6.57 -7.83 2.03
CA TYR A 3 6.79 -6.39 2.04
C TYR A 3 6.44 -5.87 3.42
N PHE A 4 7.40 -5.19 4.04
CA PHE A 4 7.21 -4.51 5.31
C PHE A 4 7.09 -3.02 5.07
N SER A 5 6.14 -2.38 5.74
CA SER A 5 6.03 -0.94 5.74
C SER A 5 7.07 -0.29 6.65
N ILE A 6 7.33 0.99 6.41
CA ILE A 6 8.06 1.85 7.33
C ILE A 6 7.06 2.83 7.92
N ASP A 7 6.87 2.76 9.23
CA ASP A 7 5.95 3.62 9.96
C ASP A 7 6.72 4.70 10.71
N THR A 8 6.29 5.94 10.61
CA THR A 8 6.98 7.08 11.23
C THR A 8 5.96 8.08 11.73
N VAL A 9 6.03 8.45 13.02
CA VAL A 9 5.24 9.58 13.55
C VAL A 9 5.65 10.86 12.81
N ILE A 10 4.67 11.67 12.44
CA ILE A 10 4.93 12.93 11.71
C ILE A 10 5.44 14.01 12.67
N ASP A 11 4.89 14.05 13.88
CA ASP A 11 5.35 14.92 14.95
C ASP A 11 6.45 14.25 15.78
N SER A 12 7.64 14.86 15.78
CA SER A 12 8.79 14.36 16.53
C SER A 12 8.58 14.39 18.05
N GLU A 13 7.78 15.31 18.58
CA GLU A 13 7.52 15.39 20.02
C GLU A 13 6.65 14.21 20.47
N GLU A 14 5.72 13.78 19.63
CA GLU A 14 4.88 12.59 19.89
C GLU A 14 5.63 11.27 19.70
N SER A 15 6.77 11.26 18.99
CA SER A 15 7.50 10.03 18.67
C SER A 15 7.96 9.24 19.91
N VAL A 16 8.16 9.94 21.03
CA VAL A 16 8.55 9.34 22.32
C VAL A 16 7.40 8.55 22.95
N HIS A 17 6.15 8.92 22.63
CA HIS A 17 4.94 8.29 23.17
C HIS A 17 4.44 7.11 22.32
N PHE A 18 4.83 7.05 21.05
CA PHE A 18 4.36 6.05 20.09
C PHE A 18 5.53 5.28 19.47
N PRO A 19 5.99 4.18 20.11
CA PRO A 19 7.08 3.38 19.58
C PRO A 19 6.70 2.74 18.23
N THR A 20 7.70 2.48 17.38
CA THR A 20 7.48 1.95 16.02
C THR A 20 6.79 0.59 16.05
N GLU A 21 7.07 -0.25 17.04
CA GLU A 21 6.42 -1.55 17.23
C GLU A 21 4.91 -1.39 17.45
N PHE A 22 4.51 -0.36 18.20
CA PHE A 22 3.10 -0.02 18.37
C PHE A 22 2.50 0.36 17.01
N LEU A 23 3.11 1.28 16.26
CA LEU A 23 2.61 1.69 14.94
C LEU A 23 2.48 0.52 13.96
N ASN A 24 3.49 -0.35 13.90
CA ASN A 24 3.52 -1.53 13.02
C ASN A 24 2.37 -2.51 13.33
N SER A 25 1.91 -2.57 14.58
CA SER A 25 0.76 -3.40 14.97
C SER A 25 -0.60 -2.80 14.56
N GLN A 26 -0.65 -1.52 14.22
CA GLN A 26 -1.90 -0.84 13.88
C GLN A 26 -2.28 -1.06 12.41
N THR A 27 -3.58 -1.23 12.17
CA THR A 27 -4.15 -1.25 10.82
C THR A 27 -5.39 -0.36 10.78
N PRO A 28 -5.22 0.99 10.82
CA PRO A 28 -6.35 1.92 10.77
C PRO A 28 -7.19 1.75 9.51
N SER A 29 -8.43 2.21 9.54
CA SER A 29 -9.33 2.12 8.40
C SER A 29 -8.71 2.75 7.14
N GLY A 30 -8.73 2.02 6.03
CA GLY A 30 -8.17 2.46 4.75
C GLY A 30 -6.63 2.37 4.65
N MET A 31 -5.93 1.81 5.64
CA MET A 31 -4.49 1.55 5.59
C MET A 31 -4.19 0.07 5.33
N PRO A 32 -3.17 -0.26 4.53
CA PRO A 32 -2.67 -1.63 4.43
C PRO A 32 -2.02 -2.06 5.75
N PRO A 33 -2.00 -3.38 6.07
CA PRO A 33 -1.24 -3.89 7.20
C PRO A 33 0.27 -3.63 7.02
N HIS A 34 1.00 -3.58 8.14
CA HIS A 34 2.46 -3.39 8.13
C HIS A 34 3.18 -4.45 7.30
N LYS A 35 2.70 -5.70 7.34
CA LYS A 35 3.23 -6.80 6.53
C LYS A 35 2.22 -7.19 5.45
N ILE A 36 2.65 -7.18 4.20
CA ILE A 36 1.91 -7.76 3.08
C ILE A 36 2.74 -8.86 2.43
N SER A 37 2.15 -10.05 2.27
CA SER A 37 2.76 -11.17 1.57
C SER A 37 2.15 -11.31 0.17
N LEU A 38 2.98 -11.17 -0.87
CA LEU A 38 2.56 -11.29 -2.28
C LEU A 38 3.28 -12.43 -2.98
N LYS A 39 2.67 -12.95 -4.04
CA LYS A 39 3.27 -13.96 -4.92
C LYS A 39 3.01 -13.58 -6.38
N VAL A 40 3.96 -13.88 -7.27
CA VAL A 40 3.76 -13.73 -8.71
C VAL A 40 2.58 -14.60 -9.17
N GLY A 41 1.74 -14.05 -10.03
CA GLY A 41 0.56 -14.70 -10.60
C GLY A 41 -0.72 -14.52 -9.80
N VAL A 42 -0.68 -13.99 -8.57
CA VAL A 42 -1.88 -13.80 -7.76
C VAL A 42 -2.63 -12.52 -8.17
N PRO A 43 -3.98 -12.51 -8.08
CA PRO A 43 -4.74 -11.30 -8.24
C PRO A 43 -4.62 -10.39 -7.00
N ILE A 44 -4.51 -9.09 -7.21
CA ILE A 44 -4.59 -8.04 -6.20
C ILE A 44 -5.63 -7.00 -6.63
N ILE A 45 -6.08 -6.16 -5.70
CA ILE A 45 -7.04 -5.09 -5.97
C ILE A 45 -6.50 -3.75 -5.46
N LEU A 46 -6.69 -2.69 -6.25
CA LEU A 46 -6.40 -1.33 -5.78
C LEU A 46 -7.47 -0.90 -4.79
N LEU A 47 -7.05 -0.40 -3.62
CA LEU A 47 -7.94 0.13 -2.58
C LEU A 47 -8.13 1.64 -2.67
N ARG A 48 -7.43 2.31 -3.59
CA ARG A 48 -7.45 3.76 -3.77
C ARG A 48 -7.31 4.11 -5.25
N ASN A 49 -7.80 5.29 -5.60
CA ASN A 49 -7.61 5.85 -6.94
C ASN A 49 -6.15 6.32 -7.09
N LEU A 50 -5.49 5.87 -8.15
CA LEU A 50 -4.13 6.30 -8.50
C LEU A 50 -4.12 7.15 -9.77
N ASN A 51 -4.88 6.75 -10.78
CA ASN A 51 -4.96 7.44 -12.07
C ASN A 51 -6.28 7.11 -12.77
N SER A 52 -7.34 7.81 -12.41
CA SER A 52 -8.66 7.64 -13.04
C SER A 52 -8.64 8.12 -14.50
N PRO A 53 -9.32 7.42 -15.43
CA PRO A 53 -10.21 6.27 -15.21
C PRO A 53 -9.52 4.89 -15.25
N ARG A 54 -8.19 4.82 -15.43
CA ARG A 54 -7.47 3.56 -15.68
C ARG A 54 -7.19 2.75 -14.42
N LEU A 55 -6.75 3.42 -13.36
CA LEU A 55 -6.33 2.84 -12.08
C LEU A 55 -7.15 3.46 -10.95
N CYS A 56 -8.32 2.88 -10.70
CA CYS A 56 -9.25 3.30 -9.68
C CYS A 56 -9.36 2.26 -8.55
N ASN A 57 -10.00 2.65 -7.46
CA ASN A 57 -10.40 1.72 -6.42
C ASN A 57 -11.26 0.61 -7.05
N GLY A 58 -10.94 -0.65 -6.74
CA GLY A 58 -11.60 -1.81 -7.30
C GLY A 58 -10.93 -2.40 -8.55
N THR A 59 -9.98 -1.71 -9.19
CA THR A 59 -9.24 -2.29 -10.33
C THR A 59 -8.51 -3.56 -9.88
N ARG A 60 -8.82 -4.69 -10.51
CA ARG A 60 -8.14 -5.96 -10.28
C ARG A 60 -6.90 -6.05 -11.16
N LEU A 61 -5.79 -6.49 -10.57
CA LEU A 61 -4.50 -6.63 -11.22
C LEU A 61 -3.96 -8.04 -10.98
N ARG A 62 -3.12 -8.55 -11.88
CA ARG A 62 -2.34 -9.77 -11.65
C ARG A 62 -0.88 -9.41 -11.47
N VAL A 63 -0.26 -9.85 -10.38
CA VAL A 63 1.16 -9.63 -10.13
C VAL A 63 1.99 -10.36 -11.19
N THR A 64 2.85 -9.65 -11.91
CA THR A 64 3.74 -10.22 -12.94
C THR A 64 5.18 -10.32 -12.48
N SER A 65 5.63 -9.40 -11.62
CA SER A 65 6.97 -9.41 -11.02
C SER A 65 6.96 -8.70 -9.67
N LEU A 66 7.88 -9.10 -8.79
CA LEU A 66 8.04 -8.55 -7.44
C LEU A 66 9.49 -8.15 -7.24
N THR A 67 9.73 -6.86 -7.03
CA THR A 67 11.05 -6.30 -6.68
C THR A 67 10.98 -5.65 -5.30
N LYS A 68 12.11 -5.22 -4.73
CA LYS A 68 12.18 -4.66 -3.37
C LYS A 68 11.19 -3.50 -3.12
N ASN A 69 11.01 -2.61 -4.10
CA ASN A 69 10.23 -1.38 -3.92
C ASN A 69 9.11 -1.20 -4.96
N VAL A 70 8.99 -2.10 -5.94
CA VAL A 70 8.02 -2.00 -7.04
C VAL A 70 7.36 -3.35 -7.27
N ILE A 71 6.04 -3.33 -7.36
CA ILE A 71 5.22 -4.45 -7.81
C ILE A 71 4.87 -4.19 -9.28
N GLU A 72 5.24 -5.11 -10.15
CA GLU A 72 4.75 -5.09 -11.52
C GLU A 72 3.45 -5.87 -11.60
N ALA A 73 2.46 -5.32 -12.28
CA ALA A 73 1.18 -5.99 -12.44
C ALA A 73 0.54 -5.69 -13.78
N GLU A 74 -0.34 -6.58 -14.20
CA GLU A 74 -1.17 -6.43 -15.40
C GLU A 74 -2.61 -6.15 -15.00
N ILE A 75 -3.26 -5.21 -15.68
CA ILE A 75 -4.65 -4.84 -15.41
C ILE A 75 -5.60 -5.93 -15.93
N LEU A 76 -6.45 -6.48 -15.06
CA LEU A 76 -7.39 -7.55 -15.42
C LEU A 76 -8.79 -7.05 -15.80
N THR A 77 -9.15 -5.84 -15.39
CA THR A 77 -10.51 -5.28 -15.49
C THR A 77 -10.50 -3.82 -15.92
N GLY A 78 -11.57 -3.37 -16.57
CA GLY A 78 -11.75 -1.96 -16.95
C GLY A 78 -11.21 -1.63 -18.34
N CYS A 79 -11.15 -0.34 -18.65
CA CYS A 79 -10.79 0.16 -19.98
C CYS A 79 -9.33 -0.09 -20.37
N ALA A 80 -8.44 -0.25 -19.38
CA ALA A 80 -7.00 -0.44 -19.57
C ALA A 80 -6.57 -1.91 -19.44
N LYS A 81 -7.48 -2.88 -19.63
CA LYS A 81 -7.20 -4.31 -19.47
C LYS A 81 -6.03 -4.75 -20.37
N GLY A 82 -5.11 -5.52 -19.81
CA GLY A 82 -3.91 -6.01 -20.48
C GLY A 82 -2.71 -5.07 -20.41
N GLU A 83 -2.89 -3.81 -19.98
CA GLU A 83 -1.77 -2.91 -19.75
C GLU A 83 -0.94 -3.36 -18.54
N LYS A 84 0.38 -3.22 -18.67
CA LYS A 84 1.34 -3.41 -17.56
C LYS A 84 1.54 -2.11 -16.81
N ILE A 85 1.59 -2.20 -15.49
CA ILE A 85 1.81 -1.08 -14.58
C ILE A 85 2.90 -1.40 -13.56
N PHE A 86 3.45 -0.33 -13.00
CA PHE A 86 4.44 -0.38 -11.92
C PHE A 86 3.85 0.32 -10.70
N LEU A 87 3.69 -0.42 -9.61
CA LEU A 87 3.19 0.09 -8.34
C LEU A 87 4.36 0.24 -7.36
N PRO A 88 4.88 1.47 -7.15
CA PRO A 88 5.87 1.71 -6.11
C PRO A 88 5.23 1.67 -4.72
N LYS A 89 6.05 1.69 -3.67
CA LYS A 89 5.59 2.04 -2.32
C LYS A 89 5.04 3.47 -2.33
N ILE A 90 3.79 3.64 -1.91
CA ILE A 90 3.10 4.94 -1.85
C ILE A 90 2.96 5.32 -0.38
N PRO A 91 3.42 6.50 0.05
CA PRO A 91 3.23 6.96 1.42
C PRO A 91 1.75 7.17 1.70
N LEU A 92 1.28 6.61 2.81
CA LEU A 92 -0.10 6.72 3.27
C LEU A 92 -0.17 7.35 4.66
N TYR A 93 -1.26 8.07 4.87
CA TYR A 93 -1.59 8.75 6.11
C TYR A 93 -2.95 8.23 6.59
N PRO A 94 -3.06 7.74 7.83
CA PRO A 94 -4.32 7.34 8.40
C PRO A 94 -5.15 8.60 8.71
N ASN A 95 -6.43 8.58 8.32
CA ASN A 95 -7.35 9.69 8.63
C ASN A 95 -7.98 9.55 10.01
N ASP A 96 -8.05 8.32 10.53
CA ASP A 96 -8.77 7.96 11.75
C ASP A 96 -7.82 7.23 12.70
N PHE A 97 -6.84 7.97 13.22
CA PHE A 97 -5.91 7.48 14.24
C PHE A 97 -5.48 8.64 15.16
N PRO A 98 -5.34 8.43 16.48
CA PRO A 98 -5.04 9.51 17.42
C PRO A 98 -3.73 10.25 17.13
N VAL A 99 -2.72 9.53 16.64
CA VAL A 99 -1.43 10.09 16.24
C VAL A 99 -1.31 10.12 14.73
N LYS A 100 -0.80 11.23 14.20
CA LYS A 100 -0.51 11.34 12.77
C LYS A 100 0.80 10.64 12.47
N PHE A 101 0.73 9.47 11.84
CA PHE A 101 1.90 8.74 11.36
C PHE A 101 1.83 8.49 9.84
N ARG A 102 2.99 8.30 9.22
CA ARG A 102 3.16 7.98 7.81
C ARG A 102 3.55 6.52 7.68
N ARG A 103 2.94 5.78 6.75
CA ARG A 103 3.27 4.39 6.41
C ARG A 103 3.76 4.28 4.96
N VAL A 104 4.91 3.64 4.72
CA VAL A 104 5.55 3.49 3.38
C VAL A 104 5.97 2.08 3.01
#